data_AF-A0A954JSQ2-F1
#
_entry.id   AF-A0A954JSQ2-F1
#
_cell.length_a   1.000
_cell.length_b   1.000
_cell.length_c   1.000
_cell.angle_alpha   90.00
_cell.angle_beta   90.00
_cell.angle_gamma   90.00
#
_symmetry.space_group_name_H-M   'P 1'
#
loop_
_entity.id
_entity.type
_entity.pdbx_description
1 polymer ?
#
loop_
_entity_poly.entity_id
_entity_poly.type
_entity_poly.pdbx_seq_one_letter_code
_entity_poly.pdbx_strand_id
1 'polypeptide(L)'
;MRTSPYYHPDPVRIARYVKTHPHQLLSDYDYVIWIDGNVSINCDIHKYVDMIKDGETSIGMIPHPLRDTFTEEVEACKHLGKDNPDLIDTQASYYLKNGLNEYMGLFETNVMVIKPDDQDIASLFTTWWREIEKFSRRDQLALAWALTQHPLKITSILPKGVSVREEKDFIYFTHKDSRSLKVPAEIVAPGHLETPQKGETFYHVKEERLNKIKDTPIDIIVCVYNALEDVKICLNAAREHLLPQHRIIIINDLSDQPTTEFLRTFSADDPQVTLVENETNLGYTRSASLGLATGTADFRILLNSDTIVSENWALKMLDVAQSREDIGIVSPLSNAAGVQSVPEIKSSGAKGLHKAVNVIPDGISNRDIDLFLETISPADITPEVPLVHGFCFGVKKAVIEKIGYFDDVNFERYYGEENDYCMRATAAGFRFAIVTNTFVFHRKARSIVEEERIIHLDKSGKRLRELYGSDNIRIACLQGENHPLLKEIRSKVDTFFSSK
;
A
#
# COMPACT_ATOMS: atom_id res chain seq x y z
N MET A 1 -8.40 17.82 -6.97
CA MET A 1 -8.95 16.46 -6.79
C MET A 1 -7.76 15.57 -6.42
N ARG A 2 -7.82 14.84 -5.29
CA ARG A 2 -6.75 13.91 -4.86
C ARG A 2 -7.07 12.50 -5.39
N THR A 3 -6.05 11.76 -5.83
CA THR A 3 -6.19 10.36 -6.27
C THR A 3 -6.16 9.44 -5.06
N SER A 4 -6.98 8.37 -5.06
CA SER A 4 -6.93 7.35 -4.01
C SER A 4 -5.55 6.66 -3.97
N PRO A 5 -4.92 6.48 -2.79
CA PRO A 5 -3.71 5.69 -2.65
C PRO A 5 -3.96 4.19 -2.87
N TYR A 6 -5.20 3.74 -2.72
CA TYR A 6 -5.63 2.36 -2.99
C TYR A 6 -6.27 2.22 -4.36
N TYR A 7 -5.95 1.14 -5.06
CA TYR A 7 -6.56 0.77 -6.33
C TYR A 7 -7.02 -0.69 -6.34
N HIS A 8 -8.19 -0.94 -6.93
CA HIS A 8 -8.72 -2.29 -7.17
C HIS A 8 -9.38 -2.36 -8.55
N PRO A 9 -9.34 -3.50 -9.27
CA PRO A 9 -10.12 -3.69 -10.49
C PRO A 9 -11.65 -3.53 -10.32
N ASP A 10 -12.11 -3.49 -9.07
CA ASP A 10 -13.50 -3.28 -8.70
C ASP A 10 -13.65 -1.84 -8.19
N PRO A 11 -14.28 -0.94 -8.96
CA PRO A 11 -14.40 0.46 -8.57
C PRO A 11 -15.25 0.65 -7.30
N VAL A 12 -16.12 -0.30 -6.95
CA VAL A 12 -16.88 -0.25 -5.69
C VAL A 12 -15.94 -0.35 -4.50
N ARG A 13 -14.93 -1.24 -4.54
CA ARG A 13 -13.93 -1.36 -3.49
C ARG A 13 -13.07 -0.11 -3.35
N ILE A 14 -12.73 0.57 -4.45
CA ILE A 14 -12.02 1.85 -4.41
C ILE A 14 -12.89 2.90 -3.69
N ALA A 15 -14.16 3.03 -4.05
CA ALA A 15 -15.06 3.97 -3.39
C ALA A 15 -15.25 3.66 -1.90
N ARG A 16 -15.31 2.37 -1.53
CA ARG A 16 -15.40 1.94 -0.13
C ARG A 16 -14.12 2.24 0.65
N TYR A 17 -12.95 2.08 0.04
CA TYR A 17 -11.70 2.48 0.67
C TYR A 17 -11.73 3.97 1.06
N VAL A 18 -12.06 4.87 0.12
CA VAL A 18 -12.12 6.31 0.44
C VAL A 18 -13.19 6.60 1.50
N LYS A 19 -14.32 5.91 1.47
CA LYS A 19 -15.40 6.01 2.47
C LYS A 19 -14.93 5.66 3.88
N THR A 20 -14.11 4.63 4.02
CA THR A 20 -13.68 4.09 5.31
C THR A 20 -12.30 4.57 5.77
N HIS A 21 -11.62 5.46 5.02
CA HIS A 21 -10.31 6.00 5.42
C HIS A 21 -10.22 7.52 5.63
N PRO A 22 -11.29 8.30 5.88
CA PRO A 22 -11.12 9.75 6.11
C PRO A 22 -10.27 10.07 7.34
N HIS A 23 -10.26 9.23 8.37
CA HIS A 23 -9.38 9.36 9.55
C HIS A 23 -7.87 9.27 9.20
N GLN A 24 -7.52 8.72 8.04
CA GLN A 24 -6.14 8.64 7.55
C GLN A 24 -5.87 9.59 6.38
N LEU A 25 -6.84 9.74 5.47
CA LEU A 25 -6.67 10.52 4.25
C LEU A 25 -6.91 12.03 4.45
N LEU A 26 -7.63 12.39 5.52
CA LEU A 26 -8.16 13.74 5.78
C LEU A 26 -8.12 14.07 7.28
N SER A 27 -7.13 13.55 8.01
CA SER A 27 -6.94 13.80 9.46
C SER A 27 -6.76 15.26 9.82
N ASP A 28 -6.29 16.08 8.88
CA ASP A 28 -5.99 17.50 9.10
C ASP A 28 -7.24 18.41 9.04
N TYR A 29 -8.43 17.82 8.84
CA TYR A 29 -9.70 18.54 8.78
C TYR A 29 -10.51 18.32 10.05
N ASP A 30 -11.17 19.36 10.57
CA ASP A 30 -12.04 19.24 11.75
C ASP A 30 -13.22 18.27 11.54
N TYR A 31 -13.79 18.28 10.33
CA TYR A 31 -14.90 17.43 9.92
C TYR A 31 -14.78 17.03 8.45
N VAL A 32 -15.18 15.79 8.17
CA VAL A 32 -15.24 15.20 6.83
C VAL A 32 -16.67 14.77 6.53
N ILE A 33 -17.15 15.08 5.34
CA ILE A 33 -18.48 14.68 4.88
C ILE A 33 -18.33 13.70 3.72
N TRP A 34 -18.79 12.47 3.92
CA TRP A 34 -18.92 11.50 2.85
C TRP A 34 -20.26 11.68 2.15
N ILE A 35 -20.24 11.66 0.80
CA ILE A 35 -21.43 11.73 -0.05
C ILE A 35 -21.25 10.76 -1.21
N ASP A 36 -22.18 9.81 -1.38
CA ASP A 36 -22.19 8.90 -2.52
C ASP A 36 -22.41 9.71 -3.82
N GLY A 37 -21.76 9.31 -4.92
CA GLY A 37 -21.74 10.08 -6.18
C GLY A 37 -23.09 10.24 -6.90
N ASN A 38 -24.18 9.72 -6.36
CA ASN A 38 -25.55 9.92 -6.83
C ASN A 38 -26.39 10.81 -5.92
N VAL A 39 -25.76 11.48 -4.95
CA VAL A 39 -26.38 12.44 -4.03
C VAL A 39 -25.70 13.80 -4.22
N SER A 40 -26.51 14.86 -4.25
CA SER A 40 -26.03 16.24 -4.20
C SER A 40 -26.68 16.99 -3.05
N ILE A 41 -25.98 17.99 -2.52
CA ILE A 41 -26.45 18.82 -1.40
C ILE A 41 -27.25 19.99 -1.95
N ASN A 42 -28.43 20.23 -1.38
CA ASN A 42 -29.33 21.34 -1.72
C ASN A 42 -29.64 22.22 -0.50
N CYS A 43 -28.75 22.25 0.47
CA CYS A 43 -28.87 23.04 1.70
C CYS A 43 -27.50 23.55 2.17
N ASP A 44 -27.50 24.34 3.25
CA ASP A 44 -26.28 24.59 4.02
C ASP A 44 -25.87 23.32 4.77
N ILE A 45 -24.72 22.74 4.40
CA ILE A 45 -24.24 21.49 4.95
C ILE A 45 -23.72 21.63 6.40
N HIS A 46 -23.37 22.85 6.84
CA HIS A 46 -22.85 23.09 8.19
C HIS A 46 -23.85 22.68 9.27
N LYS A 47 -25.16 22.74 8.99
CA LYS A 47 -26.19 22.30 9.93
C LYS A 47 -26.01 20.85 10.39
N TYR A 48 -25.51 19.95 9.52
CA TYR A 48 -25.29 18.54 9.90
C TYR A 48 -24.00 18.36 10.71
N VAL A 49 -23.01 19.24 10.51
CA VAL A 49 -21.84 19.32 11.38
C VAL A 49 -22.25 19.80 12.77
N ASP A 50 -23.11 20.83 12.83
CA ASP A 50 -23.59 21.38 14.10
C ASP A 50 -24.45 20.38 14.87
N MET A 51 -25.26 19.54 14.20
CA MET A 51 -25.97 18.44 14.86
C MET A 51 -25.03 17.47 15.59
N ILE A 52 -23.86 17.17 15.03
CA ILE A 52 -22.89 16.27 15.65
C ILE A 52 -22.17 16.96 16.82
N LYS A 53 -21.86 18.26 16.69
CA LYS A 53 -21.34 19.07 17.79
C LYS A 53 -22.31 19.09 18.96
N ASP A 54 -23.57 19.42 18.70
CA ASP A 54 -24.65 19.49 19.71
C ASP A 54 -24.94 18.10 20.30
N GLY A 55 -24.80 17.05 19.50
CA GLY A 55 -24.91 15.66 19.93
C GLY A 55 -23.72 15.17 20.76
N GLU A 56 -22.62 15.91 20.79
CA GLU A 56 -21.32 15.50 21.35
C GLU A 56 -20.90 14.12 20.82
N THR A 57 -21.02 13.91 19.51
CA THR A 57 -20.59 12.66 18.85
C THR A 57 -19.46 12.91 17.85
N SER A 58 -18.85 11.83 17.39
CA SER A 58 -17.76 11.88 16.39
C SER A 58 -18.21 11.42 15.01
N ILE A 59 -19.45 10.93 14.91
CA ILE A 59 -20.08 10.60 13.63
C ILE A 59 -21.58 10.89 13.68
N GLY A 60 -22.10 11.26 12.53
CA GLY A 60 -23.53 11.30 12.26
C GLY A 60 -23.87 10.53 11.00
N MET A 61 -24.93 9.73 11.11
CA MET A 61 -25.38 8.79 10.09
C MET A 61 -26.91 8.81 10.00
N ILE A 62 -27.43 8.22 8.93
CA ILE A 62 -28.87 8.16 8.66
C ILE A 62 -29.35 6.76 9.03
N PRO A 63 -30.25 6.59 10.03
CA PRO A 63 -30.85 5.30 10.31
C PRO A 63 -31.53 4.76 9.07
N HIS A 64 -31.38 3.46 8.84
CA HIS A 64 -31.95 2.82 7.67
C HIS A 64 -33.49 2.99 7.68
N PRO A 65 -34.12 3.47 6.59
CA PRO A 65 -35.51 3.90 6.61
C PRO A 65 -36.52 2.74 6.67
N LEU A 66 -36.18 1.59 6.09
CA LEU A 66 -37.13 0.49 5.87
C LEU A 66 -36.83 -0.80 6.64
N ARG A 67 -35.55 -1.17 6.77
CA ARG A 67 -35.08 -2.42 7.37
C ARG A 67 -34.54 -2.15 8.76
N ASP A 68 -34.98 -2.96 9.71
CA ASP A 68 -34.61 -2.84 11.13
C ASP A 68 -33.67 -3.97 11.57
N THR A 69 -33.58 -5.07 10.80
CA THR A 69 -32.74 -6.23 11.16
C THR A 69 -31.60 -6.49 10.18
N PHE A 70 -30.49 -7.02 10.69
CA PHE A 70 -29.33 -7.41 9.88
C PHE A 70 -29.70 -8.46 8.82
N THR A 71 -30.54 -9.45 9.17
CA THR A 71 -30.95 -10.53 8.26
C THR A 71 -31.79 -10.01 7.09
N GLU A 72 -32.68 -9.02 7.32
CA GLU A 72 -33.42 -8.35 6.24
C GLU A 72 -32.49 -7.65 5.24
N GLU A 73 -31.40 -7.02 5.72
CA GLU A 73 -30.40 -6.39 4.85
C GLU A 73 -29.62 -7.43 4.03
N VAL A 74 -29.27 -8.56 4.65
CA VAL A 74 -28.60 -9.68 3.98
C VAL A 74 -29.45 -10.20 2.81
N GLU A 75 -30.72 -10.52 3.06
CA GLU A 75 -31.62 -11.01 2.02
C GLU A 75 -31.87 -9.97 0.92
N ALA A 76 -32.03 -8.71 1.30
CA ALA A 76 -32.20 -7.64 0.32
C ALA A 76 -30.93 -7.41 -0.52
N CYS A 77 -29.74 -7.52 0.07
CA CYS A 77 -28.48 -7.44 -0.68
C CYS A 77 -28.35 -8.55 -1.72
N LYS A 78 -28.75 -9.78 -1.38
CA LYS A 78 -28.78 -10.91 -2.31
C LYS A 78 -29.82 -10.71 -3.42
N HIS A 79 -31.05 -10.36 -3.05
CA HIS A 79 -32.14 -10.13 -4.00
C HIS A 79 -31.83 -9.02 -5.01
N LEU A 80 -31.20 -7.93 -4.55
CA LEU A 80 -30.81 -6.80 -5.39
C LEU A 80 -29.48 -7.02 -6.15
N GLY A 81 -28.88 -8.22 -6.06
CA GLY A 81 -27.65 -8.58 -6.78
C GLY A 81 -26.46 -7.68 -6.45
N LYS A 82 -26.32 -7.29 -5.17
CA LYS A 82 -25.33 -6.29 -4.77
C LYS A 82 -23.89 -6.83 -4.72
N ASP A 83 -23.73 -8.12 -4.49
CA ASP A 83 -22.47 -8.85 -4.55
C ASP A 83 -22.72 -10.35 -4.71
N ASN A 84 -21.67 -11.17 -4.72
CA ASN A 84 -21.77 -12.63 -4.71
C ASN A 84 -22.56 -13.12 -3.47
N PRO A 85 -23.70 -13.83 -3.66
CA PRO A 85 -24.51 -14.35 -2.56
C PRO A 85 -23.75 -15.25 -1.58
N ASP A 86 -22.85 -16.10 -2.06
CA ASP A 86 -22.08 -17.02 -1.21
C ASP A 86 -21.13 -16.25 -0.27
N LEU A 87 -20.53 -15.16 -0.75
CA LEU A 87 -19.70 -14.28 0.08
C LEU A 87 -20.54 -13.55 1.13
N ILE A 88 -21.73 -13.06 0.74
CA ILE A 88 -22.67 -12.42 1.66
C ILE A 88 -23.09 -13.40 2.75
N ASP A 89 -23.47 -14.62 2.39
CA ASP A 89 -23.92 -15.65 3.34
C ASP A 89 -22.77 -16.08 4.27
N THR A 90 -21.56 -16.20 3.75
CA THR A 90 -20.36 -16.49 4.54
C THR A 90 -20.09 -15.38 5.57
N GLN A 91 -20.17 -14.11 5.14
CA GLN A 91 -19.99 -12.94 6.01
C GLN A 91 -21.05 -12.88 7.11
N ALA A 92 -22.33 -12.99 6.73
CA ALA A 92 -23.46 -12.96 7.64
C ALA A 92 -23.39 -14.09 8.68
N SER A 93 -23.10 -15.31 8.22
CA SER A 93 -22.94 -16.47 9.10
C SER A 93 -21.81 -16.28 10.09
N TYR A 94 -20.68 -15.70 9.65
CA TYR A 94 -19.56 -15.38 10.53
C TYR A 94 -19.99 -14.36 11.61
N TYR A 95 -20.66 -13.27 11.25
CA TYR A 95 -21.05 -12.25 12.22
C TYR A 95 -22.08 -12.74 13.24
N LEU A 96 -23.14 -13.41 12.79
CA LEU A 96 -24.18 -13.95 13.66
C LEU A 96 -23.60 -14.99 14.63
N LYS A 97 -22.71 -15.86 14.15
CA LYS A 97 -22.03 -16.85 15.00
C LYS A 97 -21.11 -16.21 16.05
N ASN A 98 -20.55 -15.04 15.76
CA ASN A 98 -19.63 -14.34 16.65
C ASN A 98 -20.29 -13.19 17.43
N GLY A 99 -21.61 -13.20 17.56
CA GLY A 99 -22.33 -12.34 18.51
C GLY A 99 -22.86 -11.02 17.96
N LEU A 100 -22.99 -10.86 16.64
CA LEU A 100 -23.72 -9.73 16.08
C LEU A 100 -25.19 -9.77 16.53
N ASN A 101 -25.68 -8.66 17.08
CA ASN A 101 -27.07 -8.50 17.46
C ASN A 101 -27.93 -8.19 16.22
N GLU A 102 -28.90 -9.05 15.92
CA GLU A 102 -29.79 -8.90 14.77
C GLU A 102 -30.56 -7.57 14.75
N TYR A 103 -30.81 -6.97 15.92
CA TYR A 103 -31.58 -5.73 16.11
C TYR A 103 -30.70 -4.52 16.45
N MET A 104 -29.41 -4.56 16.13
CA MET A 104 -28.49 -3.46 16.46
C MET A 104 -28.79 -2.12 15.79
N GLY A 105 -29.74 -2.10 14.85
CA GLY A 105 -30.03 -0.96 13.98
C GLY A 105 -29.12 -0.93 12.75
N LEU A 106 -29.66 -0.46 11.63
CA LEU A 106 -28.94 -0.31 10.37
C LEU A 106 -28.83 1.15 10.00
N PHE A 107 -27.85 1.48 9.15
CA PHE A 107 -27.65 2.83 8.65
C PHE A 107 -27.56 2.83 7.12
N GLU A 108 -28.10 3.89 6.50
CA GLU A 108 -27.68 4.27 5.15
C GLU A 108 -26.25 4.85 5.23
N THR A 109 -25.41 4.48 4.26
CA THR A 109 -24.00 4.93 4.20
C THR A 109 -23.77 5.88 3.02
N ASN A 110 -24.84 6.49 2.51
CA ASN A 110 -24.82 7.41 1.36
C ASN A 110 -24.39 8.83 1.76
N VAL A 111 -24.69 9.26 3.00
CA VAL A 111 -24.24 10.52 3.58
C VAL A 111 -23.78 10.25 5.02
N MET A 112 -22.58 10.71 5.36
CA MET A 112 -22.04 10.65 6.73
C MET A 112 -21.27 11.93 7.02
N VAL A 113 -21.33 12.39 8.26
CA VAL A 113 -20.47 13.47 8.74
C VAL A 113 -19.61 12.90 9.87
N ILE A 114 -18.30 13.15 9.79
CA ILE A 114 -17.28 12.41 10.51
C ILE A 114 -16.31 13.41 11.12
N LYS A 115 -15.95 13.21 12.38
CA LYS A 115 -14.82 13.85 13.03
C LYS A 115 -13.60 12.93 12.92
N PRO A 116 -12.62 13.22 12.05
CA PRO A 116 -11.61 12.25 11.63
C PRO A 116 -10.46 12.06 12.63
N ASP A 117 -10.26 12.98 13.57
CA ASP A 117 -9.19 12.96 14.59
C ASP A 117 -9.56 12.13 15.84
N ASP A 118 -10.70 11.44 15.83
CA ASP A 118 -11.18 10.62 16.93
C ASP A 118 -10.69 9.15 16.83
N GLN A 119 -10.11 8.65 17.93
CA GLN A 119 -9.52 7.30 17.99
C GLN A 119 -10.56 6.17 17.91
N ASP A 120 -11.77 6.37 18.42
CA ASP A 120 -12.86 5.40 18.34
C ASP A 120 -13.36 5.33 16.89
N ILE A 121 -13.41 6.47 16.19
CA ILE A 121 -13.70 6.51 14.75
C ILE A 121 -12.63 5.77 13.95
N ALA A 122 -11.35 5.99 14.25
CA ALA A 122 -10.25 5.28 13.59
C ALA A 122 -10.37 3.75 13.78
N SER A 123 -10.69 3.30 15.00
CA SER A 123 -10.85 1.89 15.35
C SER A 123 -12.05 1.25 14.64
N LEU A 124 -13.19 1.96 14.63
CA LEU A 124 -14.39 1.57 13.89
C LEU A 124 -14.08 1.41 12.39
N PHE A 125 -13.48 2.42 11.79
CA PHE A 125 -13.26 2.51 10.35
C PHE A 125 -12.22 1.50 9.87
N THR A 126 -11.18 1.25 10.67
CA THR A 126 -10.20 0.18 10.43
C THR A 126 -10.90 -1.19 10.41
N THR A 127 -11.77 -1.45 11.38
CA THR A 127 -12.55 -2.71 11.43
C THR A 127 -13.51 -2.81 10.25
N TRP A 128 -14.19 -1.71 9.93
CA TRP A 128 -15.13 -1.62 8.82
C TRP A 128 -14.46 -1.97 7.49
N TRP A 129 -13.30 -1.37 7.21
CA TRP A 129 -12.55 -1.69 6.00
C TRP A 129 -12.04 -3.14 5.97
N ARG A 130 -11.47 -3.63 7.07
CA ARG A 130 -10.95 -5.01 7.17
C ARG A 130 -12.01 -6.04 6.77
N GLU A 131 -13.24 -5.82 7.20
CA GLU A 131 -14.37 -6.67 6.86
C GLU A 131 -14.80 -6.57 5.40
N ILE A 132 -14.84 -5.36 4.83
CA ILE A 132 -15.10 -5.13 3.40
C ILE A 132 -14.04 -5.85 2.54
N GLU A 133 -12.78 -5.76 2.94
CA GLU A 133 -11.66 -6.39 2.24
C GLU A 133 -11.75 -7.92 2.30
N LYS A 134 -12.04 -8.47 3.49
CA LYS A 134 -12.09 -9.91 3.73
C LYS A 134 -13.30 -10.61 3.09
N PHE A 135 -14.46 -9.95 3.05
CA PHE A 135 -15.72 -10.56 2.66
C PHE A 135 -16.38 -9.82 1.47
N SER A 136 -17.70 -9.72 1.47
CA SER A 136 -18.46 -8.95 0.48
C SER A 136 -18.09 -7.47 0.56
N ARG A 137 -18.08 -6.82 -0.60
CA ARG A 137 -17.91 -5.36 -0.70
C ARG A 137 -19.11 -4.56 -0.19
N ARG A 138 -20.12 -5.21 0.44
CA ARG A 138 -21.26 -4.52 1.05
C ARG A 138 -20.91 -3.91 2.39
N ASP A 139 -20.60 -2.63 2.32
CA ASP A 139 -20.23 -1.77 3.44
C ASP A 139 -21.27 -1.74 4.55
N GLN A 140 -22.59 -1.80 4.26
CA GLN A 140 -23.62 -1.80 5.30
C GLN A 140 -23.54 -3.05 6.21
N LEU A 141 -23.22 -4.22 5.66
CA LEU A 141 -23.06 -5.45 6.45
C LEU A 141 -21.80 -5.37 7.33
N ALA A 142 -20.70 -4.89 6.74
CA ALA A 142 -19.45 -4.71 7.45
C ALA A 142 -19.53 -3.62 8.54
N LEU A 143 -20.32 -2.56 8.32
CA LEU A 143 -20.55 -1.50 9.30
C LEU A 143 -21.29 -2.06 10.52
N ALA A 144 -22.30 -2.89 10.31
CA ALA A 144 -23.04 -3.52 11.39
C ALA A 144 -22.09 -4.30 12.33
N TRP A 145 -21.19 -5.09 11.74
CA TRP A 145 -20.15 -5.75 12.52
C TRP A 145 -19.19 -4.79 13.21
N ALA A 146 -18.70 -3.78 12.50
CA ALA A 146 -17.76 -2.80 13.05
C ALA A 146 -18.35 -2.07 14.28
N LEU A 147 -19.63 -1.68 14.23
CA LEU A 147 -20.34 -1.06 15.34
C LEU A 147 -20.61 -2.03 16.51
N THR A 148 -20.71 -3.33 16.23
CA THR A 148 -20.78 -4.35 17.29
C THR A 148 -19.44 -4.44 18.04
N GLN A 149 -18.31 -4.35 17.32
CA GLN A 149 -16.97 -4.42 17.90
C GLN A 149 -16.54 -3.12 18.58
N HIS A 150 -17.00 -1.98 18.04
CA HIS A 150 -16.69 -0.64 18.53
C HIS A 150 -18.00 0.13 18.73
N PRO A 151 -18.71 -0.08 19.85
CA PRO A 151 -19.94 0.65 20.12
C PRO A 151 -19.64 2.14 20.36
N LEU A 152 -20.33 3.02 19.64
CA LEU A 152 -20.23 4.48 19.81
C LEU A 152 -21.59 5.15 19.69
N LYS A 153 -21.70 6.35 20.28
CA LYS A 153 -22.87 7.21 20.15
C LYS A 153 -22.89 7.82 18.75
N ILE A 154 -23.95 7.56 18.00
CA ILE A 154 -24.15 8.08 16.64
C ILE A 154 -25.26 9.14 16.67
N THR A 155 -24.99 10.31 16.10
CA THR A 155 -26.02 11.33 15.88
C THR A 155 -26.84 10.97 14.64
N SER A 156 -28.16 10.91 14.79
CA SER A 156 -29.08 10.70 13.67
C SER A 156 -29.20 12.00 12.86
N ILE A 157 -28.60 12.07 11.68
CA ILE A 157 -28.62 13.32 10.88
C ILE A 157 -29.94 13.51 10.12
N LEU A 158 -30.75 12.45 10.00
CA LEU A 158 -32.16 12.51 9.57
C LEU A 158 -33.04 11.72 10.54
N PRO A 159 -34.36 12.00 10.63
CA PRO A 159 -35.29 11.21 11.44
C PRO A 159 -35.40 9.75 10.97
N LYS A 160 -35.72 8.82 11.89
CA LYS A 160 -35.99 7.42 11.54
C LYS A 160 -37.12 7.35 10.50
N GLY A 161 -36.92 6.57 9.45
CA GLY A 161 -37.88 6.39 8.35
C GLY A 161 -37.69 7.37 7.18
N VAL A 162 -36.82 8.39 7.32
CA VAL A 162 -36.53 9.34 6.24
C VAL A 162 -35.26 8.92 5.51
N SER A 163 -35.31 8.89 4.18
CA SER A 163 -34.16 8.62 3.32
C SER A 163 -33.66 9.89 2.65
N VAL A 164 -32.37 9.90 2.29
CA VAL A 164 -31.77 10.92 1.40
C VAL A 164 -32.54 11.07 0.07
N ARG A 165 -33.28 10.03 -0.34
CA ARG A 165 -34.08 10.03 -1.57
C ARG A 165 -35.31 10.95 -1.50
N GLU A 166 -35.78 11.26 -0.30
CA GLU A 166 -37.03 11.98 -0.05
C GLU A 166 -36.81 13.32 0.67
N GLU A 167 -35.67 13.46 1.35
CA GLU A 167 -35.32 14.68 2.08
C GLU A 167 -34.94 15.84 1.14
N LYS A 168 -35.54 17.01 1.34
CA LYS A 168 -35.40 18.20 0.47
C LYS A 168 -33.98 18.79 0.45
N ASP A 169 -33.21 18.49 1.49
CA ASP A 169 -31.83 18.92 1.65
C ASP A 169 -30.87 18.21 0.69
N PHE A 170 -31.33 17.14 0.05
CA PHE A 170 -30.56 16.35 -0.89
C PHE A 170 -31.28 16.20 -2.22
N ILE A 171 -30.50 16.13 -3.29
CA ILE A 171 -30.99 15.78 -4.62
C ILE A 171 -30.43 14.39 -4.94
N TYR A 172 -31.32 13.42 -5.07
CA TYR A 172 -30.96 12.05 -5.41
C TYR A 172 -31.11 11.81 -6.91
N PHE A 173 -30.05 11.32 -7.54
CA PHE A 173 -30.05 10.93 -8.94
C PHE A 173 -30.14 9.41 -9.07
N THR A 174 -31.00 8.91 -9.94
CA THR A 174 -30.93 7.48 -10.28
C THR A 174 -29.63 7.19 -11.04
N HIS A 175 -29.17 5.94 -11.03
CA HIS A 175 -27.99 5.56 -11.83
C HIS A 175 -28.18 5.78 -13.34
N LYS A 176 -29.43 5.85 -13.81
CA LYS A 176 -29.77 6.16 -15.20
C LYS A 176 -29.65 7.66 -15.48
N ASP A 177 -30.13 8.49 -14.55
CA ASP A 177 -30.14 9.96 -14.69
C ASP A 177 -28.75 10.55 -14.47
N SER A 178 -27.99 10.03 -13.50
CA SER A 178 -26.59 10.45 -13.24
C SER A 178 -25.66 10.26 -14.43
N ARG A 179 -25.90 9.25 -15.28
CA ARG A 179 -25.11 9.01 -16.51
C ARG A 179 -25.47 9.96 -17.66
N SER A 180 -26.66 10.54 -17.66
CA SER A 180 -27.15 11.45 -18.71
C SER A 180 -27.05 12.93 -18.31
N LEU A 181 -26.80 13.22 -17.03
CA LEU A 181 -26.60 14.55 -16.50
C LEU A 181 -25.36 15.22 -17.11
N LYS A 182 -25.60 16.19 -17.98
CA LYS A 182 -24.61 17.22 -18.33
C LYS A 182 -24.71 18.32 -17.28
N VAL A 183 -23.77 18.34 -16.33
CA VAL A 183 -23.67 19.45 -15.38
C VAL A 183 -23.30 20.71 -16.18
N PRO A 184 -24.12 21.79 -16.15
CA PRO A 184 -23.82 23.03 -16.85
C PRO A 184 -22.43 23.54 -16.48
N ALA A 185 -21.68 24.03 -17.47
CA ALA A 185 -20.31 24.51 -17.27
C ALA A 185 -20.21 25.62 -16.20
N GLU A 186 -21.30 26.35 -15.95
CA GLU A 186 -21.42 27.39 -14.92
C GLU A 186 -21.49 26.83 -13.48
N ILE A 187 -21.99 25.59 -13.30
CA ILE A 187 -22.00 24.86 -12.03
C ILE A 187 -20.67 24.11 -11.85
N VAL A 188 -20.05 23.67 -12.96
CA VAL A 188 -18.70 23.10 -13.00
C VAL A 188 -17.62 24.19 -12.89
N ALA A 189 -17.96 25.46 -13.15
CA ALA A 189 -17.06 26.58 -12.95
C ALA A 189 -16.63 26.49 -11.50
N PRO A 190 -15.34 26.20 -11.23
CA PRO A 190 -14.90 26.08 -9.86
C PRO A 190 -15.25 27.42 -9.22
N GLY A 191 -16.15 27.39 -8.22
CA GLY A 191 -16.18 28.47 -7.25
C GLY A 191 -14.73 28.71 -6.80
N HIS A 192 -14.43 29.89 -6.27
CA HIS A 192 -13.12 30.18 -5.66
C HIS A 192 -12.82 29.32 -4.40
N LEU A 193 -13.32 28.09 -4.34
CA LEU A 193 -12.69 27.02 -3.60
C LEU A 193 -11.41 26.68 -4.37
N GLU A 194 -10.31 27.34 -4.00
CA GLU A 194 -9.01 26.71 -4.12
C GLU A 194 -9.18 25.28 -3.64
N THR A 195 -8.91 24.30 -4.51
CA THR A 195 -8.82 22.93 -4.02
C THR A 195 -7.68 22.97 -3.01
N PRO A 196 -7.89 22.68 -1.71
CA PRO A 196 -7.02 23.21 -0.65
C PRO A 196 -5.53 22.85 -0.73
N GLN A 197 -5.11 22.00 -1.66
CA GLN A 197 -3.72 21.87 -2.07
C GLN A 197 -3.68 21.34 -3.51
N LYS A 198 -3.08 22.12 -4.42
CA LYS A 198 -2.30 21.48 -5.49
C LYS A 198 -1.13 20.84 -4.75
N GLY A 199 -1.25 19.54 -4.43
CA GLY A 199 -0.36 18.86 -3.50
C GLY A 199 1.10 19.15 -3.82
N GLU A 200 1.88 19.49 -2.78
CA GLU A 200 3.32 19.64 -2.91
C GLU A 200 3.93 18.32 -3.39
N THR A 201 5.02 18.41 -4.13
CA THR A 201 5.79 17.22 -4.48
C THR A 201 6.82 16.96 -3.40
N PHE A 202 7.28 15.72 -3.28
CA PHE A 202 8.26 15.34 -2.26
C PHE A 202 9.50 16.27 -2.28
N TYR A 203 9.93 16.72 -3.46
CA TYR A 203 11.02 17.69 -3.61
C TYR A 203 10.87 18.95 -2.74
N HIS A 204 9.64 19.46 -2.57
CA HIS A 204 9.38 20.69 -1.82
C HIS A 204 9.46 20.48 -0.30
N VAL A 205 9.12 19.27 0.17
CA VAL A 205 9.02 18.94 1.60
C VAL A 205 10.18 18.10 2.13
N LYS A 206 11.06 17.59 1.26
CA LYS A 206 12.08 16.58 1.61
C LYS A 206 12.99 17.04 2.75
N GLU A 207 13.44 18.28 2.74
CA GLU A 207 14.36 18.77 3.77
C GLU A 207 13.69 18.74 5.14
N GLU A 208 12.45 19.20 5.24
CA GLU A 208 11.70 19.18 6.49
C GLU A 208 11.46 17.74 6.97
N ARG A 209 10.97 16.86 6.08
CA ARG A 209 10.62 15.48 6.42
C ARG A 209 11.82 14.65 6.81
N LEU A 210 12.86 14.66 5.97
CA LEU A 210 14.05 13.84 6.20
C LEU A 210 14.82 14.33 7.43
N ASN A 211 14.85 15.64 7.71
CA ASN A 211 15.48 16.14 8.94
C ASN A 211 14.81 15.68 10.23
N LYS A 212 13.49 15.44 10.23
CA LYS A 212 12.76 14.93 11.42
C LYS A 212 13.13 13.49 11.75
N ILE A 213 13.46 12.69 10.74
CA ILE A 213 13.67 11.24 10.88
C ILE A 213 15.12 10.83 10.72
N LYS A 214 16.03 11.75 10.35
CA LYS A 214 17.42 11.43 10.01
C LYS A 214 18.08 10.59 11.09
N ASP A 215 17.91 10.94 12.37
CA ASP A 215 18.59 10.27 13.49
C ASP A 215 17.99 8.89 13.84
N THR A 216 16.99 8.42 13.10
CA THR A 216 16.40 7.09 13.28
C THR A 216 17.33 6.01 12.70
N PRO A 217 17.75 5.01 13.48
CA PRO A 217 18.58 3.92 12.98
C PRO A 217 17.88 3.08 11.90
N ILE A 218 18.63 2.67 10.87
CA ILE A 218 18.19 1.78 9.80
C ILE A 218 19.24 0.71 9.59
N ASP A 219 18.82 -0.55 9.52
CA ASP A 219 19.69 -1.65 9.13
C ASP A 219 19.55 -1.96 7.65
N ILE A 220 20.64 -1.82 6.89
CA ILE A 220 20.73 -2.17 5.47
C ILE A 220 21.37 -3.55 5.39
N ILE A 221 20.61 -4.55 4.97
CA ILE A 221 21.00 -5.95 4.95
C ILE A 221 21.28 -6.36 3.50
N VAL A 222 22.49 -6.84 3.23
CA VAL A 222 22.93 -7.28 1.89
C VAL A 222 23.32 -8.75 1.93
N CYS A 223 22.56 -9.60 1.26
CA CYS A 223 22.88 -11.02 1.11
C CYS A 223 23.77 -11.21 -0.13
N VAL A 224 24.90 -11.88 0.02
CA VAL A 224 25.93 -11.99 -1.02
C VAL A 224 26.24 -13.45 -1.31
N TYR A 225 26.19 -13.80 -2.60
CA TYR A 225 26.70 -15.06 -3.14
C TYR A 225 27.39 -14.80 -4.49
N ASN A 226 28.73 -14.71 -4.45
CA ASN A 226 29.60 -14.37 -5.59
C ASN A 226 29.32 -12.99 -6.20
N ALA A 227 29.63 -12.81 -7.49
CA ALA A 227 29.44 -11.57 -8.25
C ALA A 227 30.22 -10.36 -7.70
N LEU A 228 31.51 -10.55 -7.39
CA LEU A 228 32.42 -9.57 -6.79
C LEU A 228 32.25 -8.13 -7.31
N GLU A 229 32.21 -7.92 -8.63
CA GLU A 229 32.14 -6.57 -9.20
C GLU A 229 30.78 -5.89 -8.96
N ASP A 230 29.69 -6.65 -8.98
CA ASP A 230 28.36 -6.14 -8.64
C ASP A 230 28.28 -5.80 -7.14
N VAL A 231 28.81 -6.70 -6.30
CA VAL A 231 28.87 -6.55 -4.84
C VAL A 231 29.67 -5.30 -4.45
N LYS A 232 30.84 -5.07 -5.08
CA LYS A 232 31.65 -3.87 -4.86
C LYS A 232 30.85 -2.60 -5.13
N ILE A 233 30.14 -2.56 -6.26
CA ILE A 233 29.36 -1.39 -6.65
C ILE A 233 28.21 -1.16 -5.67
N CYS A 234 27.46 -2.21 -5.32
CA CYS A 234 26.35 -2.13 -4.37
C CYS A 234 26.80 -1.66 -2.98
N LEU A 235 27.83 -2.28 -2.41
CA LEU A 235 28.31 -1.96 -1.06
C LEU A 235 28.96 -0.57 -0.99
N ASN A 236 29.69 -0.15 -2.03
CA ASN A 236 30.23 1.21 -2.09
C ASN A 236 29.11 2.25 -2.18
N ALA A 237 28.09 2.05 -3.01
CA ALA A 237 26.95 2.95 -3.09
C ALA A 237 26.16 3.02 -1.76
N ALA A 238 25.98 1.88 -1.09
CA ALA A 238 25.34 1.83 0.22
C ALA A 238 26.17 2.57 1.29
N ARG A 239 27.51 2.40 1.29
CA ARG A 239 28.43 3.10 2.22
C ARG A 239 28.50 4.60 1.96
N GLU A 240 28.53 5.02 0.70
CA GLU A 240 28.58 6.44 0.31
C GLU A 240 27.39 7.24 0.86
N HIS A 241 26.23 6.59 0.99
CA HIS A 241 24.99 7.22 1.48
C HIS A 241 24.58 6.73 2.88
N LEU A 242 25.51 6.13 3.63
CA LEU A 242 25.27 5.66 4.98
C LEU A 242 25.37 6.82 5.99
N LEU A 243 24.35 6.98 6.84
CA LEU A 243 24.39 7.96 7.93
C LEU A 243 24.97 7.32 9.20
N PRO A 244 25.50 8.09 10.16
CA PRO A 244 26.20 7.56 11.35
C PRO A 244 25.39 6.55 12.20
N GLN A 245 24.08 6.69 12.22
CA GLN A 245 23.12 5.83 12.96
C GLN A 245 22.65 4.60 12.17
N HIS A 246 22.94 4.55 10.86
CA HIS A 246 22.64 3.40 10.03
C HIS A 246 23.73 2.33 10.14
N ARG A 247 23.40 1.11 9.78
CA ARG A 247 24.34 -0.01 9.71
C ARG A 247 24.20 -0.79 8.42
N ILE A 248 25.27 -1.41 7.97
CA ILE A 248 25.26 -2.40 6.89
C ILE A 248 25.51 -3.78 7.51
N ILE A 249 24.61 -4.72 7.26
CA ILE A 249 24.72 -6.11 7.69
C ILE A 249 24.89 -6.96 6.43
N ILE A 250 26.08 -7.54 6.26
CA ILE A 250 26.42 -8.37 5.12
C ILE A 250 26.26 -9.83 5.53
N ILE A 251 25.46 -10.58 4.79
CA ILE A 251 25.33 -12.04 4.93
C ILE A 251 26.06 -12.69 3.75
N ASN A 252 27.28 -13.17 3.99
CA ASN A 252 28.05 -13.94 3.01
C ASN A 252 27.54 -15.39 2.98
N ASP A 253 26.79 -15.76 1.96
CA ASP A 253 26.17 -17.08 1.82
C ASP A 253 27.09 -18.08 1.07
N LEU A 254 28.30 -18.25 1.62
CA LEU A 254 29.35 -19.11 1.06
C LEU A 254 29.82 -18.67 -0.34
N SER A 255 30.26 -17.43 -0.48
CA SER A 255 30.86 -16.93 -1.73
C SER A 255 32.26 -17.51 -1.99
N ASP A 256 32.75 -17.38 -3.22
CA ASP A 256 34.12 -17.70 -3.61
C ASP A 256 35.17 -16.89 -2.82
N GLN A 257 36.43 -17.34 -2.89
CA GLN A 257 37.52 -16.72 -2.13
C GLN A 257 37.71 -15.23 -2.45
N PRO A 258 37.75 -14.77 -3.71
CA PRO A 258 37.88 -13.33 -4.01
C PRO A 258 36.75 -12.48 -3.42
N THR A 259 35.50 -12.95 -3.51
CA THR A 259 34.35 -12.25 -2.93
C THR A 259 34.44 -12.22 -1.42
N THR A 260 34.73 -13.35 -0.79
CA THR A 260 34.85 -13.46 0.66
C THR A 260 35.97 -12.58 1.24
N GLU A 261 37.14 -12.54 0.60
CA GLU A 261 38.25 -11.68 1.00
C GLU A 261 37.90 -10.19 0.88
N PHE A 262 37.20 -9.81 -0.20
CA PHE A 262 36.70 -8.45 -0.35
C PHE A 262 35.72 -8.10 0.77
N LEU A 263 34.75 -8.96 1.10
CA LEU A 263 33.77 -8.70 2.15
C LEU A 263 34.43 -8.52 3.52
N ARG A 264 35.40 -9.36 3.87
CA ARG A 264 36.18 -9.25 5.12
C ARG A 264 36.98 -7.95 5.17
N THR A 265 37.56 -7.53 4.04
CA THR A 265 38.30 -6.27 3.94
C THR A 265 37.36 -5.07 4.04
N PHE A 266 36.18 -5.15 3.40
CA PHE A 266 35.19 -4.10 3.41
C PHE A 266 34.63 -3.85 4.82
N SER A 267 34.38 -4.92 5.59
CA SER A 267 33.88 -4.82 6.96
C SER A 267 34.96 -4.58 8.02
N ALA A 268 36.24 -4.74 7.68
CA ALA A 268 37.33 -4.52 8.61
C ALA A 268 37.34 -3.07 9.13
N ASP A 269 37.46 -2.92 10.44
CA ASP A 269 37.63 -1.64 11.14
C ASP A 269 36.48 -0.61 10.98
N ASP A 270 35.33 -1.02 10.46
CA ASP A 270 34.14 -0.17 10.33
C ASP A 270 33.04 -0.61 11.32
N PRO A 271 32.78 0.16 12.41
CA PRO A 271 31.79 -0.21 13.40
C PRO A 271 30.34 -0.16 12.87
N GLN A 272 30.09 0.45 11.70
CA GLN A 272 28.79 0.46 11.07
C GLN A 272 28.55 -0.78 10.20
N VAL A 273 29.56 -1.64 9.98
CA VAL A 273 29.45 -2.81 9.13
C VAL A 273 29.61 -4.10 9.93
N THR A 274 28.61 -4.97 9.83
CA THR A 274 28.64 -6.33 10.40
C THR A 274 28.72 -7.34 9.27
N LEU A 275 29.68 -8.26 9.31
CA LEU A 275 29.77 -9.39 8.39
C LEU A 275 29.40 -10.68 9.12
N VAL A 276 28.44 -11.42 8.56
CA VAL A 276 28.07 -12.78 8.98
C VAL A 276 28.38 -13.72 7.83
N GLU A 277 29.13 -14.79 8.10
CA GLU A 277 29.54 -15.77 7.09
C GLU A 277 28.86 -17.11 7.36
N ASN A 278 28.12 -17.62 6.37
CA ASN A 278 27.49 -18.93 6.46
C ASN A 278 28.51 -20.04 6.13
N GLU A 279 28.50 -21.11 6.91
CA GLU A 279 29.33 -22.30 6.64
C GLU A 279 28.84 -23.14 5.46
N THR A 280 27.56 -22.97 5.08
CA THR A 280 26.92 -23.67 3.95
C THR A 280 26.09 -22.68 3.15
N ASN A 281 25.90 -22.93 1.85
CA ASN A 281 25.02 -22.12 1.01
C ASN A 281 23.55 -22.38 1.41
N LEU A 282 22.94 -21.42 2.09
CA LEU A 282 21.58 -21.49 2.61
C LEU A 282 20.53 -21.07 1.56
N GLY A 283 20.95 -20.33 0.53
CA GLY A 283 20.05 -19.67 -0.42
C GLY A 283 19.57 -18.31 0.09
N TYR A 284 18.87 -17.58 -0.78
CA TYR A 284 18.46 -16.20 -0.50
C TYR A 284 17.46 -16.14 0.65
N THR A 285 16.42 -16.98 0.66
CA THR A 285 15.34 -16.92 1.66
C THR A 285 15.87 -17.02 3.10
N ARG A 286 16.74 -17.99 3.35
CA ARG A 286 17.35 -18.21 4.67
C ARG A 286 18.38 -17.15 5.02
N SER A 287 19.22 -16.74 4.07
CA SER A 287 20.20 -15.68 4.27
C SER A 287 19.53 -14.34 4.59
N ALA A 288 18.47 -13.99 3.88
CA ALA A 288 17.68 -12.80 4.14
C ALA A 288 16.99 -12.86 5.50
N SER A 289 16.45 -14.02 5.89
CA SER A 289 15.85 -14.22 7.22
C SER A 289 16.89 -14.09 8.34
N LEU A 290 18.10 -14.62 8.15
CA LEU A 290 19.22 -14.46 9.08
C LEU A 290 19.64 -12.98 9.19
N GLY A 291 19.72 -12.28 8.07
CA GLY A 291 20.02 -10.85 8.04
C GLY A 291 18.96 -10.01 8.76
N LEU A 292 17.68 -10.30 8.52
CA LEU A 292 16.58 -9.70 9.27
C LEU A 292 16.72 -9.99 10.77
N ALA A 293 17.02 -11.22 11.17
CA ALA A 293 17.18 -11.61 12.58
C ALA A 293 18.40 -10.95 13.26
N THR A 294 19.46 -10.68 12.49
CA THR A 294 20.67 -10.00 12.97
C THR A 294 20.44 -8.50 13.18
N GLY A 295 19.56 -7.90 12.37
CA GLY A 295 19.16 -6.51 12.52
C GLY A 295 18.47 -6.23 13.87
N THR A 296 18.71 -5.05 14.41
CA THR A 296 18.14 -4.58 15.68
C THR A 296 17.38 -3.26 15.53
N ALA A 297 17.55 -2.54 14.42
CA ALA A 297 16.78 -1.34 14.12
C ALA A 297 15.29 -1.67 13.93
N ASP A 298 14.44 -0.68 14.21
CA ASP A 298 12.99 -0.80 14.04
C ASP A 298 12.56 -0.77 12.57
N PHE A 299 13.45 -0.29 11.68
CA PHE A 299 13.28 -0.38 10.23
C PHE A 299 14.51 -1.04 9.60
N ARG A 300 14.26 -2.07 8.79
CA ARG A 300 15.30 -2.91 8.18
C ARG A 300 15.05 -2.99 6.69
N ILE A 301 16.10 -2.90 5.88
CA ILE A 301 16.01 -2.93 4.42
C ILE A 301 16.84 -4.09 3.91
N LEU A 302 16.20 -5.06 3.27
CA LEU A 302 16.90 -6.06 2.47
C LEU A 302 17.22 -5.45 1.11
N LEU A 303 18.51 -5.33 0.78
CA LEU A 303 19.00 -4.77 -0.46
C LEU A 303 19.77 -5.85 -1.24
N ASN A 304 19.34 -6.11 -2.48
CA ASN A 304 20.05 -7.03 -3.35
C ASN A 304 21.47 -6.53 -3.66
N SER A 305 22.43 -7.46 -3.73
CA SER A 305 23.85 -7.16 -3.92
C SER A 305 24.24 -6.65 -5.31
N ASP A 306 23.28 -6.51 -6.23
CA ASP A 306 23.46 -6.04 -7.61
C ASP A 306 22.65 -4.76 -7.89
N THR A 307 22.47 -3.95 -6.84
CA THR A 307 21.73 -2.68 -6.89
C THR A 307 22.64 -1.47 -6.78
N ILE A 308 22.14 -0.31 -7.22
CA ILE A 308 22.79 0.99 -7.05
C ILE A 308 21.77 1.96 -6.48
N VAL A 309 22.10 2.52 -5.33
CA VAL A 309 21.27 3.45 -4.57
C VAL A 309 21.76 4.89 -4.74
N SER A 310 20.90 5.85 -4.42
CA SER A 310 21.20 7.30 -4.49
C SER A 310 21.11 7.94 -3.10
N GLU A 311 21.49 9.21 -2.99
CA GLU A 311 21.44 9.96 -1.73
C GLU A 311 20.06 9.88 -1.05
N ASN A 312 20.06 9.75 0.28
CA ASN A 312 18.87 9.69 1.13
C ASN A 312 17.89 8.54 0.86
N TRP A 313 18.19 7.59 -0.04
CA TRP A 313 17.28 6.51 -0.43
C TRP A 313 16.66 5.78 0.77
N ALA A 314 17.47 5.41 1.77
CA ALA A 314 17.01 4.70 2.96
C ALA A 314 16.07 5.56 3.83
N LEU A 315 16.37 6.86 3.97
CA LEU A 315 15.50 7.79 4.70
C LEU A 315 14.19 8.04 3.97
N LYS A 316 14.20 8.15 2.63
CA LYS A 316 12.96 8.27 1.83
C LYS A 316 12.08 7.03 1.98
N MET A 317 12.68 5.84 2.05
CA MET A 317 11.94 4.61 2.35
C MET A 317 11.35 4.65 3.77
N LEU A 318 12.13 5.11 4.76
CA LEU A 318 11.65 5.27 6.13
C LEU A 318 10.51 6.29 6.24
N ASP A 319 10.59 7.43 5.54
CA ASP A 319 9.54 8.47 5.49
C ASP A 319 8.19 7.88 5.05
N VAL A 320 8.20 7.12 3.95
CA VAL A 320 6.97 6.45 3.48
C VAL A 320 6.51 5.37 4.47
N ALA A 321 7.43 4.60 5.04
CA ALA A 321 7.05 3.59 6.03
C ALA A 321 6.42 4.24 7.27
N GLN A 322 6.92 5.39 7.74
CA GLN A 322 6.40 6.09 8.91
C GLN A 322 5.18 6.97 8.62
N SER A 323 4.83 7.20 7.34
CA SER A 323 3.66 7.99 6.97
C SER A 323 2.34 7.46 7.55
N ARG A 324 2.26 6.15 7.76
CA ARG A 324 1.15 5.48 8.46
C ARG A 324 1.65 4.33 9.30
N GLU A 325 0.96 4.06 10.41
CA GLU A 325 1.30 2.96 11.32
C GLU A 325 1.17 1.60 10.63
N ASP A 326 0.10 1.41 9.86
CA ASP A 326 -0.24 0.15 9.19
C ASP A 326 0.61 -0.14 7.95
N ILE A 327 1.32 0.84 7.37
CA ILE A 327 2.30 0.59 6.32
C ILE A 327 3.50 -0.14 6.93
N GLY A 328 3.54 -1.47 6.76
CA GLY A 328 4.55 -2.34 7.35
C GLY A 328 5.75 -2.59 6.45
N ILE A 329 5.56 -2.55 5.13
CA ILE A 329 6.57 -2.87 4.14
C ILE A 329 6.55 -1.84 3.02
N VAL A 330 7.72 -1.41 2.55
CA VAL A 330 7.87 -0.47 1.44
C VAL A 330 8.98 -0.90 0.49
N SER A 331 8.88 -0.49 -0.77
CA SER A 331 9.89 -0.79 -1.77
C SER A 331 9.94 0.30 -2.86
N PRO A 332 11.12 0.71 -3.36
CA PRO A 332 11.26 1.83 -4.28
C PRO A 332 10.96 1.46 -5.73
N LEU A 333 10.95 2.46 -6.61
CA LEU A 333 10.92 2.24 -8.06
C LEU A 333 12.29 1.77 -8.56
N SER A 334 12.31 1.12 -9.72
CA SER A 334 13.54 0.58 -10.33
C SER A 334 13.46 0.55 -11.86
N ASN A 335 14.58 0.30 -12.53
CA ASN A 335 14.59 -0.04 -13.95
C ASN A 335 14.07 -1.48 -14.21
N ALA A 336 14.12 -2.37 -13.21
CA ALA A 336 13.94 -3.80 -13.43
C ALA A 336 13.26 -4.51 -12.23
N ALA A 337 12.05 -4.11 -11.87
CA ALA A 337 11.29 -4.62 -10.71
C ALA A 337 9.80 -4.93 -11.00
N GLY A 338 9.45 -5.32 -12.23
CA GLY A 338 8.08 -5.72 -12.56
C GLY A 338 7.11 -4.54 -12.44
N VAL A 339 6.13 -4.62 -11.52
CA VAL A 339 5.20 -3.50 -11.28
C VAL A 339 5.90 -2.24 -10.75
N GLN A 340 7.08 -2.36 -10.18
CA GLN A 340 7.88 -1.21 -9.74
C GLN A 340 8.85 -0.70 -10.82
N SER A 341 8.84 -1.32 -12.01
CA SER A 341 9.65 -0.84 -13.12
C SER A 341 9.13 0.49 -13.67
N VAL A 342 10.08 1.39 -13.99
CA VAL A 342 9.85 2.59 -14.79
C VAL A 342 10.85 2.66 -15.97
N PRO A 343 10.43 3.16 -17.15
CA PRO A 343 9.04 3.45 -17.52
C PRO A 343 8.21 2.18 -17.81
N GLU A 344 8.81 1.15 -18.41
CA GLU A 344 8.07 -0.04 -18.86
C GLU A 344 8.03 -1.14 -17.81
N ILE A 345 6.89 -1.84 -17.71
CA ILE A 345 6.71 -3.00 -16.83
C ILE A 345 6.85 -4.36 -17.55
N LYS A 346 6.64 -4.38 -18.87
CA LYS A 346 6.66 -5.58 -19.72
C LYS A 346 7.62 -5.37 -20.90
N SER A 347 8.37 -6.39 -21.30
CA SER A 347 9.26 -6.28 -22.47
C SER A 347 8.45 -6.30 -23.78
N SER A 348 8.87 -5.50 -24.76
CA SER A 348 8.40 -5.52 -26.15
C SER A 348 9.00 -6.73 -26.91
N GLY A 349 8.51 -7.95 -26.60
CA GLY A 349 8.96 -9.19 -27.23
C GLY A 349 7.84 -10.24 -27.35
N ALA A 350 7.94 -11.10 -28.37
CA ALA A 350 6.92 -12.10 -28.70
C ALA A 350 6.69 -13.05 -27.50
N LYS A 351 5.47 -12.94 -26.92
CA LYS A 351 4.86 -13.69 -25.80
C LYS A 351 4.57 -12.90 -24.52
N GLY A 352 4.88 -11.60 -24.40
CA GLY A 352 4.30 -10.73 -23.35
C GLY A 352 4.44 -11.19 -21.89
N LEU A 353 5.32 -12.15 -21.62
CA LEU A 353 5.49 -12.86 -20.35
C LEU A 353 6.75 -12.41 -19.59
N HIS A 354 7.63 -11.62 -20.20
CA HIS A 354 8.89 -11.21 -19.60
C HIS A 354 8.79 -9.81 -18.97
N LYS A 355 9.18 -9.70 -17.69
CA LYS A 355 9.29 -8.43 -16.96
C LYS A 355 10.35 -7.55 -17.63
N ALA A 356 10.06 -6.26 -17.80
CA ALA A 356 10.99 -5.33 -18.44
C ALA A 356 12.32 -5.19 -17.68
N VAL A 357 13.37 -4.89 -18.44
CA VAL A 357 14.66 -4.37 -17.97
C VAL A 357 14.88 -3.09 -18.75
N ASN A 358 14.60 -1.95 -18.11
CA ASN A 358 14.70 -0.65 -18.76
C ASN A 358 16.17 -0.25 -18.84
N VAL A 359 16.62 0.10 -20.04
CA VAL A 359 17.96 0.67 -20.26
C VAL A 359 17.90 2.14 -19.88
N ILE A 360 18.85 2.61 -19.07
CA ILE A 360 18.99 4.03 -18.76
C ILE A 360 19.62 4.72 -19.98
N PRO A 361 19.03 5.80 -20.51
CA PRO A 361 19.61 6.55 -21.62
C PRO A 361 21.02 7.09 -21.33
N ASP A 362 21.85 7.19 -22.36
CA ASP A 362 23.21 7.75 -22.24
C ASP A 362 23.17 9.17 -21.68
N GLY A 363 24.06 9.47 -20.73
CA GLY A 363 24.13 10.79 -20.08
C GLY A 363 23.13 11.01 -18.94
N ILE A 364 22.26 10.05 -18.64
CA ILE A 364 21.40 10.05 -17.45
C ILE A 364 22.01 9.13 -16.38
N SER A 365 22.25 9.66 -15.18
CA SER A 365 22.71 8.87 -14.03
C SER A 365 21.55 8.32 -13.20
N ASN A 366 21.84 7.34 -12.33
CA ASN A 366 20.89 6.85 -11.32
C ASN A 366 20.30 7.99 -10.47
N ARG A 367 21.14 8.98 -10.13
CA ARG A 367 20.77 10.15 -9.35
C ARG A 367 19.84 11.09 -10.10
N ASP A 368 20.00 11.25 -11.42
CA ASP A 368 19.13 12.13 -12.21
C ASP A 368 17.69 11.60 -12.24
N ILE A 369 17.52 10.28 -12.33
CA ILE A 369 16.21 9.63 -12.28
C ILE A 369 15.60 9.80 -10.88
N ASP A 370 16.38 9.52 -9.84
CA ASP A 370 15.96 9.68 -8.44
C ASP A 370 15.49 11.11 -8.13
N LEU A 371 16.25 12.13 -8.54
CA LEU A 371 15.87 13.53 -8.40
C LEU A 371 14.62 13.87 -9.23
N PHE A 372 14.52 13.37 -10.47
CA PHE A 372 13.31 13.58 -11.27
C PHE A 372 12.07 13.02 -10.57
N LEU A 373 12.16 11.83 -9.99
CA LEU A 373 11.09 11.22 -9.21
C LEU A 373 10.66 12.06 -8.00
N GLU A 374 11.59 12.71 -7.29
CA GLU A 374 11.25 13.65 -6.20
C GLU A 374 10.37 14.79 -6.70
N THR A 375 10.63 15.30 -7.92
CA THR A 375 9.91 16.46 -8.48
C THR A 375 8.50 16.13 -8.95
N ILE A 376 8.18 14.86 -9.24
CA ILE A 376 6.88 14.44 -9.78
C ILE A 376 6.03 13.64 -8.79
N SER A 377 6.63 13.13 -7.72
CA SER A 377 5.93 12.35 -6.69
C SER A 377 5.16 13.27 -5.75
N PRO A 378 3.86 13.05 -5.53
CA PRO A 378 3.11 13.75 -4.50
C PRO A 378 3.73 13.52 -3.11
N ALA A 379 3.73 14.55 -2.26
CA ALA A 379 4.23 14.44 -0.89
C ALA A 379 3.33 13.55 -0.01
N ASP A 380 2.01 13.69 -0.13
CA ASP A 380 1.04 13.09 0.82
C ASP A 380 0.31 11.88 0.26
N ILE A 381 0.70 11.40 -0.93
CA ILE A 381 0.03 10.27 -1.58
C ILE A 381 1.10 9.30 -2.06
N THR A 382 1.04 8.09 -1.50
CA THR A 382 1.88 6.96 -1.91
C THR A 382 0.96 5.85 -2.43
N PRO A 383 1.30 5.19 -3.55
CA PRO A 383 0.51 4.07 -4.07
C PRO A 383 0.63 2.85 -3.15
N GLU A 384 -0.50 2.42 -2.60
CA GLU A 384 -0.64 1.17 -1.86
C GLU A 384 -0.79 0.01 -2.83
N VAL A 385 -0.01 -1.04 -2.57
CA VAL A 385 -0.02 -2.25 -3.38
C VAL A 385 -0.04 -3.49 -2.49
N PRO A 386 -0.66 -4.58 -2.95
CA PRO A 386 -0.76 -5.82 -2.16
C PRO A 386 0.53 -6.66 -2.21
N LEU A 387 1.44 -6.34 -3.13
CA LEU A 387 2.73 -7.03 -3.29
C LEU A 387 3.80 -5.99 -3.65
N VAL A 388 4.98 -6.12 -3.05
CA VAL A 388 6.19 -5.37 -3.42
C VAL A 388 7.32 -6.34 -3.78
N HIS A 389 8.27 -5.88 -4.58
CA HIS A 389 9.36 -6.69 -5.11
C HIS A 389 10.54 -6.73 -4.14
N GLY A 390 11.10 -7.92 -3.91
CA GLY A 390 12.15 -8.17 -2.91
C GLY A 390 13.56 -7.66 -3.23
N PHE A 391 13.75 -6.83 -4.27
CA PHE A 391 15.10 -6.37 -4.65
C PHE A 391 15.64 -5.26 -3.72
N CYS A 392 14.72 -4.52 -3.12
CA CYS A 392 14.97 -3.49 -2.12
C CYS A 392 13.71 -3.41 -1.25
N PHE A 393 13.73 -4.08 -0.10
CA PHE A 393 12.55 -4.42 0.69
C PHE A 393 12.69 -3.89 2.11
N GLY A 394 12.09 -2.73 2.38
CA GLY A 394 12.05 -2.11 3.69
C GLY A 394 10.91 -2.69 4.51
N VAL A 395 11.19 -3.14 5.73
CA VAL A 395 10.23 -3.78 6.63
C VAL A 395 10.36 -3.21 8.04
N LYS A 396 9.22 -2.89 8.66
CA LYS A 396 9.15 -2.51 10.07
C LYS A 396 9.30 -3.73 10.97
N LYS A 397 9.96 -3.55 12.11
CA LYS A 397 10.06 -4.55 13.18
C LYS A 397 8.70 -5.09 13.62
N ALA A 398 7.67 -4.24 13.68
CA ALA A 398 6.32 -4.66 14.02
C ALA A 398 5.78 -5.78 13.11
N VAL A 399 6.16 -5.79 11.83
CA VAL A 399 5.81 -6.88 10.90
C VAL A 399 6.56 -8.15 11.30
N ILE A 400 7.88 -8.05 11.49
CA ILE A 400 8.73 -9.19 11.86
C ILE A 400 8.28 -9.83 13.18
N GLU A 401 7.99 -9.03 14.20
CA GLU A 401 7.50 -9.51 15.50
C GLU A 401 6.13 -10.19 15.39
N LYS A 402 5.30 -9.73 14.45
CA LYS A 402 3.93 -10.24 14.27
C LYS A 402 3.87 -11.53 13.46
N ILE A 403 4.65 -11.65 12.38
CA ILE A 403 4.55 -12.77 11.43
C ILE A 403 5.83 -13.61 11.30
N GLY A 404 6.90 -13.24 12.00
CA GLY A 404 8.21 -13.88 11.87
C GLY A 404 8.95 -13.47 10.59
N TYR A 405 9.77 -14.39 10.09
CA TYR A 405 10.64 -14.19 8.93
C TYR A 405 10.05 -14.82 7.65
N PHE A 406 10.84 -14.98 6.59
CA PHE A 406 10.39 -15.66 5.37
C PHE A 406 10.11 -17.15 5.63
N ASP A 407 9.17 -17.70 4.87
CA ASP A 407 8.79 -19.11 4.95
C ASP A 407 9.76 -19.95 4.12
N ASP A 408 10.80 -20.45 4.77
CA ASP A 408 11.83 -21.30 4.16
C ASP A 408 11.39 -22.77 4.02
N VAL A 409 10.16 -23.12 4.43
CA VAL A 409 9.56 -24.44 4.18
C VAL A 409 8.88 -24.45 2.82
N ASN A 410 8.12 -23.40 2.51
CA ASN A 410 7.42 -23.27 1.23
C ASN A 410 8.30 -22.65 0.13
N PHE A 411 9.28 -21.81 0.50
CA PHE A 411 10.14 -21.05 -0.41
C PHE A 411 11.63 -21.20 -0.05
N GLU A 412 12.11 -22.45 0.01
CA GLU A 412 13.43 -22.82 0.53
C GLU A 412 14.61 -21.95 0.06
N ARG A 413 14.79 -21.78 -1.26
CA ARG A 413 16.04 -21.24 -1.83
C ARG A 413 15.89 -19.89 -2.51
N TYR A 414 14.91 -19.75 -3.42
CA TYR A 414 14.71 -18.57 -4.24
C TYR A 414 13.24 -18.39 -4.65
N TYR A 415 12.84 -17.14 -4.82
CA TYR A 415 11.58 -16.65 -5.40
C TYR A 415 10.32 -17.03 -4.62
N GLY A 416 9.42 -16.06 -4.46
CA GLY A 416 8.10 -16.25 -3.89
C GLY A 416 8.06 -15.96 -2.38
N GLU A 417 9.21 -15.95 -1.70
CA GLU A 417 9.34 -15.62 -0.29
C GLU A 417 8.81 -14.22 0.03
N GLU A 418 9.06 -13.24 -0.83
CA GLU A 418 8.64 -11.86 -0.65
C GLU A 418 7.12 -11.72 -0.86
N ASN A 419 6.58 -12.47 -1.82
CA ASN A 419 5.15 -12.47 -2.11
C ASN A 419 4.38 -13.16 -0.97
N ASP A 420 4.87 -14.31 -0.50
CA ASP A 420 4.36 -14.98 0.69
C ASP A 420 4.37 -14.07 1.93
N TYR A 421 5.48 -13.37 2.15
CA TYR A 421 5.61 -12.44 3.27
C TYR A 421 4.57 -11.32 3.19
N CYS A 422 4.35 -10.74 2.01
CA CYS A 422 3.29 -9.75 1.78
C CYS A 422 1.89 -10.34 2.05
N MET A 423 1.62 -11.58 1.63
CA MET A 423 0.31 -12.21 1.89
C MET A 423 0.09 -12.47 3.39
N ARG A 424 1.10 -12.95 4.12
CA ARG A 424 1.03 -13.13 5.58
C ARG A 424 0.93 -11.80 6.32
N ALA A 425 1.68 -10.79 5.91
CA ALA A 425 1.61 -9.45 6.49
C ALA A 425 0.23 -8.81 6.27
N THR A 426 -0.38 -9.01 5.09
CA THR A 426 -1.75 -8.56 4.81
C THR A 426 -2.75 -9.22 5.76
N ALA A 427 -2.64 -10.54 5.94
CA ALA A 427 -3.49 -11.27 6.88
C ALA A 427 -3.31 -10.81 8.35
N ALA A 428 -2.15 -10.26 8.69
CA ALA A 428 -1.86 -9.66 9.99
C ALA A 428 -2.29 -8.19 10.12
N GLY A 429 -2.83 -7.58 9.06
CA GLY A 429 -3.35 -6.21 9.04
C GLY A 429 -2.38 -5.15 8.54
N PHE A 430 -1.22 -5.52 8.01
CA PHE A 430 -0.25 -4.57 7.44
C PHE A 430 -0.54 -4.25 5.96
N ARG A 431 -0.13 -3.05 5.56
CA ARG A 431 -0.20 -2.50 4.21
C ARG A 431 1.18 -2.27 3.64
N PHE A 432 1.26 -2.17 2.31
CA PHE A 432 2.53 -1.96 1.62
C PHE A 432 2.41 -0.81 0.63
N ALA A 433 3.53 -0.12 0.42
CA ALA A 433 3.57 1.06 -0.41
C ALA A 433 4.80 1.07 -1.34
N ILE A 434 4.64 1.61 -2.54
CA ILE A 434 5.78 1.85 -3.43
C ILE A 434 6.31 3.26 -3.20
N VAL A 435 7.59 3.38 -2.86
CA VAL A 435 8.27 4.64 -2.58
C VAL A 435 8.57 5.35 -3.90
N THR A 436 7.64 6.21 -4.35
CA THR A 436 7.68 6.79 -5.71
C THR A 436 8.74 7.86 -5.90
N ASN A 437 9.24 8.46 -4.82
CA ASN A 437 10.26 9.50 -4.81
C ASN A 437 11.70 8.93 -4.77
N THR A 438 11.85 7.61 -4.88
CA THR A 438 13.13 6.91 -4.76
C THR A 438 13.32 5.95 -5.94
N PHE A 439 14.48 6.03 -6.57
CA PHE A 439 14.91 5.12 -7.62
C PHE A 439 16.12 4.30 -7.17
N VAL A 440 16.01 2.98 -7.31
CA VAL A 440 17.13 2.04 -7.08
C VAL A 440 17.35 1.24 -8.36
N PHE A 441 18.51 1.43 -8.99
CA PHE A 441 18.90 0.64 -10.15
C PHE A 441 19.16 -0.80 -9.74
N HIS A 442 18.71 -1.73 -10.55
CA HIS A 442 18.86 -3.17 -10.36
C HIS A 442 19.43 -3.78 -11.63
N ARG A 443 20.65 -4.33 -11.54
CA ARG A 443 21.36 -4.87 -12.70
C ARG A 443 20.79 -6.20 -13.18
N LYS A 444 20.14 -6.97 -12.31
CA LYS A 444 19.72 -8.36 -12.54
C LYS A 444 20.90 -9.24 -12.95
N ALA A 445 21.98 -9.17 -12.18
CA ALA A 445 23.13 -10.05 -12.37
C ALA A 445 22.68 -11.52 -12.29
N ARG A 446 23.13 -12.35 -13.25
CA ARG A 446 22.69 -13.75 -13.38
C ARG A 446 23.48 -14.63 -12.40
N SER A 447 23.07 -14.64 -11.13
CA SER A 447 23.60 -15.58 -10.13
C SER A 447 23.11 -17.02 -10.35
N ILE A 448 22.05 -17.21 -11.15
CA ILE A 448 21.43 -18.50 -11.49
C ILE A 448 21.34 -18.62 -13.01
N VAL A 449 21.55 -19.83 -13.53
CA VAL A 449 21.37 -20.14 -14.96
C VAL A 449 19.90 -19.95 -15.34
N GLU A 450 19.61 -19.36 -16.51
CA GLU A 450 18.25 -18.95 -16.89
C GLU A 450 17.23 -20.11 -16.85
N GLU A 451 17.63 -21.33 -17.22
CA GLU A 451 16.77 -22.52 -17.16
C GLU A 451 16.36 -22.86 -15.71
N GLU A 452 17.31 -22.87 -14.78
CA GLU A 452 17.05 -23.10 -13.35
C GLU A 452 16.16 -21.99 -12.78
N ARG A 453 16.41 -20.74 -13.17
CA ARG A 453 15.58 -19.59 -12.78
C ARG A 453 14.13 -19.78 -13.19
N ILE A 454 13.87 -20.22 -14.43
CA ILE A 454 12.50 -20.46 -14.92
C ILE A 454 11.81 -21.56 -14.11
N ILE A 455 12.52 -22.66 -13.81
CA ILE A 455 11.99 -23.78 -13.02
C ILE A 455 11.60 -23.32 -11.61
N HIS A 456 12.48 -22.58 -10.94
CA HIS A 456 12.19 -22.07 -9.60
C HIS A 456 11.02 -21.07 -9.60
N LEU A 457 10.94 -20.17 -10.58
CA LEU A 457 9.83 -19.23 -10.71
C LEU A 457 8.48 -19.94 -10.93
N ASP A 458 8.45 -20.98 -11.77
CA ASP A 458 7.21 -21.76 -11.99
C ASP A 458 6.78 -22.52 -10.73
N LYS A 459 7.73 -23.20 -10.07
CA LYS A 459 7.49 -23.92 -8.80
C LYS A 459 6.93 -22.98 -7.73
N SER A 460 7.59 -21.85 -7.48
CA SER A 460 7.17 -20.87 -6.48
C SER A 460 5.84 -20.22 -6.85
N GLY A 461 5.64 -19.89 -8.13
CA GLY A 461 4.38 -19.34 -8.63
C GLY A 461 3.20 -20.30 -8.45
N LYS A 462 3.40 -21.60 -8.70
CA LYS A 462 2.40 -22.64 -8.43
C LYS A 462 2.10 -22.73 -6.94
N ARG A 463 3.13 -22.73 -6.10
CA ARG A 463 2.98 -22.81 -4.65
C ARG A 463 2.20 -21.63 -4.06
N LEU A 464 2.49 -20.40 -4.51
CA LEU A 464 1.74 -19.21 -4.10
C LEU A 464 0.24 -19.33 -4.43
N ARG A 465 -0.10 -19.84 -5.62
CA ARG A 465 -1.50 -20.04 -6.03
C ARG A 465 -2.21 -21.12 -5.23
N GLU A 466 -1.49 -22.18 -4.83
CA GLU A 466 -2.03 -23.23 -3.95
C GLU A 466 -2.33 -22.68 -2.55
N LEU A 467 -1.44 -21.85 -2.00
CA LEU A 467 -1.59 -21.28 -0.65
C LEU A 467 -2.66 -20.19 -0.59
N TYR A 468 -2.69 -19.30 -1.57
CA TYR A 468 -3.45 -18.05 -1.47
C TYR A 468 -4.59 -17.92 -2.49
N GLY A 469 -4.71 -18.86 -3.43
CA GLY A 469 -5.72 -18.85 -4.48
C GLY A 469 -5.28 -18.05 -5.72
N SER A 470 -5.49 -18.63 -6.90
CA SER A 470 -5.09 -18.05 -8.19
C SER A 470 -5.69 -16.66 -8.46
N ASP A 471 -6.97 -16.46 -8.13
CA ASP A 471 -7.63 -15.17 -8.36
C ASP A 471 -7.10 -14.07 -7.45
N ASN A 472 -6.78 -14.37 -6.19
CA ASN A 472 -6.21 -13.40 -5.26
C ASN A 472 -4.84 -12.93 -5.74
N ILE A 473 -3.96 -13.85 -6.15
CA ILE A 473 -2.64 -13.50 -6.71
C ILE A 473 -2.80 -12.68 -7.99
N ARG A 474 -3.73 -13.06 -8.88
CA ARG A 474 -3.99 -12.32 -10.12
C ARG A 474 -4.50 -10.90 -9.85
N ILE A 475 -5.45 -10.75 -8.93
CA ILE A 475 -5.98 -9.44 -8.53
C ILE A 475 -4.85 -8.61 -7.92
N ALA A 476 -4.02 -9.19 -7.06
CA ALA A 476 -2.90 -8.50 -6.43
C ALA A 476 -1.92 -7.91 -7.46
N CYS A 477 -1.53 -8.70 -8.47
CA CYS A 477 -0.71 -8.21 -9.58
C CYS A 477 -1.41 -7.08 -10.36
N LEU A 478 -2.70 -7.24 -10.68
CA LEU A 478 -3.47 -6.23 -11.43
C LEU A 478 -3.58 -4.91 -10.68
N GLN A 479 -3.58 -4.93 -9.34
CA GLN A 479 -3.62 -3.70 -8.53
C GLN A 479 -2.35 -2.86 -8.76
N GLY A 480 -1.16 -3.46 -8.68
CA GLY A 480 0.11 -2.76 -8.93
C GLY A 480 0.34 -2.41 -10.41
N GLU A 481 -0.05 -3.29 -11.34
CA GLU A 481 0.07 -3.01 -12.78
C GLU A 481 -0.78 -1.80 -13.18
N ASN A 482 -2.02 -1.73 -12.67
CA ASN A 482 -3.01 -0.75 -13.10
C ASN A 482 -3.17 0.46 -12.19
N HIS A 483 -2.37 0.57 -11.12
CA HIS A 483 -2.43 1.69 -10.20
C HIS A 483 -2.29 3.04 -10.95
N PRO A 484 -3.26 3.96 -10.84
CA PRO A 484 -3.27 5.21 -11.61
C PRO A 484 -2.02 6.07 -11.39
N LEU A 485 -1.60 6.25 -10.13
CA LEU A 485 -0.39 7.03 -9.80
C LEU A 485 0.89 6.42 -10.40
N LEU A 486 1.05 5.09 -10.37
CA LEU A 486 2.20 4.43 -10.99
C LEU A 486 2.17 4.57 -12.51
N LYS A 487 1.01 4.49 -13.15
CA LYS A 487 0.86 4.75 -14.59
C LYS A 487 1.27 6.16 -14.96
N GLU A 488 0.85 7.15 -14.17
CA GLU A 488 1.23 8.55 -14.36
C GLU A 488 2.74 8.73 -14.23
N ILE A 489 3.35 8.18 -13.17
CA ILE A 489 4.81 8.26 -12.95
C ILE A 489 5.57 7.60 -14.10
N ARG A 490 5.19 6.39 -14.51
CA ARG A 490 5.81 5.69 -15.65
C ARG A 490 5.76 6.52 -16.92
N SER A 491 4.62 7.14 -17.22
CA SER A 491 4.46 8.03 -18.39
C SER A 491 5.35 9.28 -18.31
N LYS A 492 5.51 9.87 -17.12
CA LYS A 492 6.42 11.00 -16.90
C LYS A 492 7.88 10.61 -17.05
N VAL A 493 8.28 9.44 -16.53
CA VAL A 493 9.65 8.90 -16.69
C VAL A 493 9.95 8.58 -18.16
N ASP A 494 8.99 8.02 -18.89
CA ASP A 494 9.12 7.75 -20.33
C ASP A 494 9.37 9.05 -21.13
N THR A 495 8.60 10.09 -20.80
CA THR A 495 8.79 11.43 -21.38
C THR A 495 10.16 12.01 -21.03
N PHE A 496 10.61 11.84 -19.78
CA PHE A 496 11.94 12.27 -19.33
C PHE A 496 13.05 11.56 -20.11
N PHE A 497 12.96 10.23 -20.26
CA PHE A 497 13.92 9.42 -21.01
C PHE A 497 13.95 9.81 -22.50
N SER A 498 12.81 10.18 -23.07
CA SER A 498 12.70 10.59 -24.48
C SER A 498 13.15 12.03 -24.75
N SER A 499 13.31 12.85 -23.71
CA SER A 499 13.63 14.28 -23.81
C SER A 499 15.12 14.61 -23.69
N LYS A 500 15.93 13.61 -23.38
CA LYS A 500 17.38 13.68 -23.18
C LYS A 500 18.07 12.84 -24.24
#